data_AF-A0A528N6L7-F1
#
_entry.id   AF-A0A528N6L7-F1
#
_cell.length_a   1.000
_cell.length_b   1.000
_cell.length_c   1.000
_cell.angle_alpha   90.00
_cell.angle_beta   90.00
_cell.angle_gamma   90.00
#
_symmetry.space_group_name_H-M   'P 1'
#
loop_
_entity.id
_entity.type
_entity.pdbx_description
1 polymer ?
#
loop_
_entity_poly.entity_id
_entity_poly.type
_entity_poly.pdbx_seq_one_letter_code
_entity_poly.pdbx_strand_id
1 'polypeptide(L)'
;YPGEWLLDLPLLGKSYADFSREAFDMAVLPVRADLSQEWRALSAATDPNADADEMTARRLAESFAAYLKACKLDERALSTLPPGRFLMPGDLEGSPALTFAPLPGLSERRARSGSLQAMMERRYEAYRTHVVK
;
A
#
# COMPACT_ATOMS: atom_id res chain seq x y z
N TYR A 1 -11.62 -3.71 -22.57
CA TYR A 1 -11.51 -3.61 -21.11
C TYR A 1 -10.57 -4.69 -20.63
N PRO A 2 -9.33 -4.35 -20.24
CA PRO A 2 -8.32 -5.36 -19.91
C PRO A 2 -8.65 -5.98 -18.55
N GLY A 3 -8.61 -7.32 -18.46
CA GLY A 3 -8.97 -8.11 -17.27
C GLY A 3 -8.14 -7.84 -16.01
N GLU A 4 -7.20 -6.91 -16.06
CA GLU A 4 -6.37 -6.44 -14.93
C GLU A 4 -7.17 -5.68 -13.87
N TRP A 5 -8.40 -5.22 -14.17
CA TRP A 5 -9.25 -4.48 -13.22
C TRP A 5 -9.87 -5.38 -12.14
N LEU A 6 -9.91 -6.70 -12.37
CA LEU A 6 -10.44 -7.67 -11.40
C LEU A 6 -9.55 -7.79 -10.15
N LEU A 7 -8.26 -7.47 -10.26
CA LEU A 7 -7.32 -7.61 -9.14
C LEU A 7 -7.56 -6.52 -8.07
N ASP A 8 -7.97 -5.32 -8.46
CA ASP A 8 -8.17 -4.17 -7.55
C ASP A 8 -9.62 -4.07 -7.01
N LEU A 9 -10.56 -4.88 -7.53
CA LEU A 9 -11.95 -4.97 -7.03
C LEU A 9 -12.07 -5.22 -5.51
N PRO A 10 -11.22 -6.03 -4.85
CA PRO A 10 -11.29 -6.22 -3.41
C PRO A 10 -11.06 -4.91 -2.63
N LEU A 11 -10.37 -3.92 -3.22
CA LEU A 11 -10.09 -2.64 -2.58
C LEU A 11 -11.32 -1.74 -2.51
N LEU A 12 -12.29 -1.88 -3.43
CA LEU A 12 -13.52 -1.08 -3.47
C LEU A 12 -14.37 -1.22 -2.19
N GLY A 13 -14.33 -2.40 -1.56
CA GLY A 13 -15.08 -2.70 -0.34
C GLY A 13 -14.28 -2.62 0.96
N LYS A 14 -12.96 -2.37 0.91
CA LYS A 14 -12.08 -2.46 2.09
C LYS A 14 -11.72 -1.10 2.65
N SER A 15 -11.69 -1.01 3.98
CA SER A 15 -11.11 0.12 4.69
C SER A 15 -9.59 0.14 4.51
N TYR A 16 -8.96 1.30 4.69
CA TYR A 16 -7.50 1.40 4.67
C TYR A 16 -6.84 0.55 5.77
N ALA A 17 -7.51 0.40 6.92
CA ALA A 17 -7.07 -0.48 8.01
C ALA A 17 -7.08 -1.96 7.60
N ASP A 18 -8.15 -2.43 6.95
CA ASP A 18 -8.24 -3.82 6.46
C ASP A 18 -7.20 -4.10 5.37
N PHE A 19 -7.08 -3.17 4.40
CA PHE A 19 -6.05 -3.26 3.37
C PHE A 19 -4.64 -3.35 3.99
N SER A 20 -4.37 -2.53 5.01
CA SER A 20 -3.07 -2.55 5.67
C SER A 20 -2.82 -3.85 6.41
N ARG A 21 -3.81 -4.35 7.17
CA ARG A 21 -3.71 -5.65 7.86
C ARG A 21 -3.37 -6.76 6.87
N GLU A 22 -4.13 -6.87 5.79
CA GLU A 22 -3.91 -7.90 4.77
C GLU A 22 -2.54 -7.77 4.07
N ALA A 23 -2.10 -6.54 3.78
CA ALA A 23 -0.79 -6.32 3.17
C ALA A 23 0.35 -6.81 4.09
N PHE A 24 0.24 -6.58 5.40
CA PHE A 24 1.19 -7.10 6.39
C PHE A 24 1.09 -8.63 6.53
N ASP A 25 -0.11 -9.20 6.55
CA ASP A 25 -0.33 -10.65 6.62
C ASP A 25 0.30 -11.37 5.42
N MET A 26 0.20 -10.80 4.23
CA MET A 26 0.81 -11.35 3.02
C MET A 26 2.33 -11.15 2.97
N ALA A 27 2.84 -10.10 3.61
CA ALA A 27 4.27 -9.79 3.66
C ALA A 27 5.05 -10.70 4.61
N VAL A 28 4.41 -11.24 5.66
CA VAL A 28 5.05 -12.19 6.57
C VAL A 28 5.12 -13.63 6.01
N LEU A 29 4.49 -13.90 4.87
CA LEU A 29 4.54 -15.22 4.23
C LEU A 29 5.99 -15.60 3.87
N PRO A 30 6.42 -16.86 4.03
CA PRO A 30 7.81 -17.26 3.79
C PRO A 30 8.36 -16.88 2.41
N VAL A 31 7.54 -16.97 1.37
CA VAL A 31 7.91 -16.61 -0.02
C VAL A 31 8.09 -15.10 -0.24
N ARG A 32 7.68 -14.27 0.73
CA ARG A 32 7.67 -12.79 0.65
C ARG A 32 8.34 -12.11 1.84
N ALA A 33 8.69 -12.87 2.87
CA ALA A 33 9.31 -12.34 4.08
C ALA A 33 10.61 -11.59 3.73
N ASP A 34 11.43 -12.16 2.86
CA ASP A 34 12.69 -11.55 2.41
C ASP A 34 12.43 -10.30 1.57
N LEU A 35 11.48 -10.37 0.63
CA LEU A 35 11.14 -9.26 -0.28
C LEU A 35 10.51 -8.06 0.43
N SER A 36 9.74 -8.32 1.49
CA SER A 36 9.03 -7.28 2.25
C SER A 36 9.81 -6.77 3.46
N GLN A 37 10.99 -7.34 3.76
CA GLN A 37 11.74 -7.06 4.97
C GLN A 37 12.04 -5.57 5.13
N GLU A 38 12.49 -4.92 4.07
CA GLU A 38 12.83 -3.49 4.07
C GLU A 38 11.60 -2.62 4.35
N TRP A 39 10.51 -2.86 3.63
CA TRP A 39 9.25 -2.14 3.82
C TRP A 39 8.67 -2.36 5.22
N ARG A 40 8.68 -3.59 5.73
CA ARG A 40 8.20 -3.91 7.09
C ARG A 40 9.05 -3.22 8.16
N ALA A 41 10.37 -3.19 8.00
CA ALA A 41 11.26 -2.51 8.93
C ALA A 41 11.02 -0.99 8.94
N LEU A 42 10.91 -0.36 7.76
CA LEU A 42 10.61 1.07 7.64
C LEU A 42 9.24 1.42 8.24
N SER A 43 8.24 0.58 7.95
CA SER A 43 6.90 0.75 8.48
C SER A 43 6.84 0.60 10.00
N ALA A 44 7.56 -0.38 10.56
CA ALA A 44 7.64 -0.58 12.01
C ALA A 44 8.36 0.56 12.74
N ALA A 45 9.28 1.26 12.05
CA ALA A 45 9.97 2.43 12.57
C ALA A 45 9.13 3.72 12.50
N THR A 46 7.95 3.67 11.88
CA THR A 46 7.08 4.82 11.70
C THR A 46 5.91 4.78 12.68
N ASP A 47 5.57 5.91 13.30
CA ASP A 47 4.36 6.04 14.11
C ASP A 47 3.18 6.57 13.26
N PRO A 48 2.12 5.76 13.04
CA PRO A 48 0.93 6.20 12.31
C PRO A 48 0.22 7.40 12.94
N ASN A 49 0.38 7.63 14.26
CA ASN A 49 -0.28 8.70 15.01
C ASN A 49 0.56 9.99 15.09
N ALA A 50 1.81 9.95 14.62
CA ALA A 50 2.65 11.12 14.50
C ALA A 50 2.11 12.08 13.43
N ASP A 51 2.63 13.30 13.43
CA ASP A 51 2.27 14.32 12.45
C ASP A 51 2.58 13.83 11.03
N ALA A 52 1.70 14.17 10.08
CA ALA A 52 1.86 13.77 8.69
C ALA A 52 3.15 14.34 8.11
N ASP A 53 4.06 13.46 7.73
CA ASP A 53 5.31 13.80 7.07
C ASP A 53 5.33 13.26 5.64
N GLU A 54 5.41 14.18 4.69
CA GLU A 54 5.45 13.91 3.25
C GLU A 54 6.67 13.05 2.86
N MET A 55 7.82 13.30 3.49
CA MET A 55 9.05 12.56 3.22
C MET A 55 8.94 11.12 3.70
N THR A 56 8.43 10.92 4.91
CA THR A 56 8.15 9.58 5.46
C THR A 56 7.13 8.84 4.59
N ALA A 57 6.05 9.51 4.17
CA ALA A 57 5.04 8.89 3.33
C ALA A 57 5.59 8.45 1.97
N ARG A 58 6.43 9.29 1.35
CA ARG A 58 7.09 8.97 0.09
C ARG A 58 8.04 7.78 0.23
N ARG A 59 8.89 7.75 1.26
CA ARG A 59 9.80 6.62 1.51
C ARG A 59 9.05 5.31 1.70
N LEU A 60 7.96 5.34 2.46
CA LEU A 60 7.10 4.17 2.65
C LEU A 60 6.48 3.70 1.33
N ALA A 61 5.95 4.62 0.52
CA ALA A 61 5.36 4.30 -0.78
C ALA A 61 6.39 3.72 -1.76
N GLU A 62 7.59 4.30 -1.83
CA GLU A 62 8.69 3.81 -2.67
C GLU A 62 9.13 2.40 -2.25
N SER A 63 9.29 2.16 -0.94
CA SER A 63 9.66 0.84 -0.42
C SER A 63 8.55 -0.21 -0.66
N PHE A 64 7.28 0.18 -0.49
CA PHE A 64 6.14 -0.69 -0.80
C PHE A 64 6.06 -1.01 -2.30
N ALA A 65 6.30 -0.01 -3.18
CA ALA A 65 6.38 -0.22 -4.63
C ALA A 65 7.48 -1.22 -5.00
N ALA A 66 8.66 -1.08 -4.39
CA ALA A 66 9.78 -1.98 -4.60
C ALA A 66 9.43 -3.42 -4.19
N TYR A 67 8.76 -3.59 -3.05
CA TYR A 67 8.26 -4.90 -2.60
C TYR A 67 7.27 -5.52 -3.60
N LEU A 68 6.29 -4.76 -4.08
CA LEU A 68 5.32 -5.25 -5.07
C LEU A 68 6.00 -5.62 -6.39
N LYS A 69 6.99 -4.82 -6.82
CA LYS A 69 7.82 -5.09 -8.00
C LYS A 69 8.63 -6.37 -7.85
N ALA A 70 9.24 -6.58 -6.69
CA ALA A 70 9.97 -7.80 -6.38
C ALA A 70 9.03 -9.02 -6.38
N CYS A 71 7.84 -8.91 -5.79
CA CYS A 71 6.84 -9.98 -5.83
C CYS A 71 6.36 -10.33 -7.25
N LYS A 72 6.27 -9.35 -8.15
CA LYS A 72 5.90 -9.61 -9.55
C LYS A 72 7.03 -10.30 -10.32
N LEU A 73 8.28 -9.96 -10.02
CA LEU A 73 9.46 -10.51 -10.70
C LEU A 73 9.83 -11.90 -10.18
N ASP A 74 9.45 -12.23 -8.94
CA ASP A 74 9.67 -13.55 -8.37
C ASP A 74 8.61 -14.54 -8.87
N GLU A 75 8.99 -15.42 -9.80
CA GLU A 75 8.14 -16.49 -10.34
C GLU A 75 7.59 -17.44 -9.26
N ARG A 76 8.16 -17.47 -8.06
CA ARG A 76 7.65 -18.27 -6.93
C ARG A 76 6.44 -17.62 -6.25
N ALA A 77 6.25 -16.31 -6.43
CA ALA A 77 5.14 -15.53 -5.91
C ALA A 77 4.01 -15.36 -6.94
N LEU A 78 3.71 -16.44 -7.68
CA LEU A 78 2.74 -16.56 -8.80
C LEU A 78 1.30 -16.05 -8.57
N SER A 79 0.93 -15.63 -7.36
CA SER A 79 -0.37 -15.01 -7.08
C SER A 79 -0.20 -13.50 -7.00
N THR A 80 -0.54 -12.80 -8.09
CA THR A 80 -0.59 -11.33 -8.19
C THR A 80 -1.38 -10.73 -7.02
N LEU A 81 -0.74 -9.87 -6.22
CA LEU A 81 -1.45 -9.11 -5.21
C LEU A 81 -1.99 -7.81 -5.80
N PRO A 82 -3.20 -7.38 -5.42
CA PRO A 82 -3.58 -5.98 -5.52
C PRO A 82 -2.65 -5.07 -4.69
N PRO A 83 -2.36 -3.84 -5.15
CA PRO A 83 -2.89 -3.23 -6.36
C PRO A 83 -2.05 -3.56 -7.60
N GLY A 84 -2.67 -4.10 -8.66
CA GLY A 84 -1.98 -4.42 -9.93
C GLY A 84 -1.38 -3.19 -10.63
N ARG A 85 -1.85 -2.00 -10.28
CA ARG A 85 -1.47 -0.72 -10.89
C ARG A 85 -0.22 -0.05 -10.31
N PHE A 86 0.31 -0.53 -9.19
CA PHE A 86 1.66 -0.14 -8.74
C PHE A 86 2.76 -0.60 -9.72
N LEU A 87 2.43 -1.58 -10.57
CA LEU A 87 3.37 -2.32 -11.42
C LEU A 87 3.36 -1.90 -12.89
N MET A 88 2.43 -1.03 -13.30
CA MET A 88 2.43 -0.32 -14.57
C MET A 88 1.90 1.09 -14.33
N PRO A 89 2.77 2.02 -13.91
CA PRO A 89 2.40 3.43 -13.88
C PRO A 89 2.35 3.88 -15.34
N GLY A 90 1.17 3.88 -15.93
CA GLY A 90 0.93 4.70 -17.12
C GLY A 90 0.93 6.17 -16.67
N ASP A 91 -0.18 6.86 -16.89
CA ASP A 91 -0.35 8.29 -16.57
C ASP A 91 -0.37 8.66 -15.07
N LEU A 92 -0.01 7.76 -14.16
CA LEU A 92 -0.07 7.98 -12.70
C LEU A 92 1.30 8.05 -12.02
N GLU A 93 2.40 7.82 -12.75
CA GLU A 93 3.77 7.92 -12.20
C GLU A 93 4.00 9.29 -11.56
N GLY A 94 4.28 9.33 -10.25
CA GLY A 94 4.51 10.57 -9.49
C GLY A 94 3.26 11.30 -8.98
N SER A 95 2.04 10.75 -9.17
CA SER A 95 0.83 11.34 -8.58
C SER A 95 0.80 11.18 -7.06
N PRO A 96 0.41 12.22 -6.29
CA PRO A 96 0.18 12.11 -4.84
C PRO A 96 -0.86 11.04 -4.46
N ALA A 97 -1.69 10.61 -5.40
CA ALA A 97 -2.64 9.51 -5.23
C ALA A 97 -1.97 8.13 -5.23
N LEU A 98 -0.71 8.01 -5.67
CA LEU A 98 0.10 6.79 -5.63
C LEU A 98 1.20 6.79 -4.57
N THR A 99 1.36 7.88 -3.80
CA THR A 99 2.35 7.97 -2.72
C THR A 99 1.75 7.59 -1.37
N PHE A 100 1.13 6.42 -1.31
CA PHE A 100 0.67 5.83 -0.06
C PHE A 100 1.24 4.42 0.13
N ALA A 101 1.29 3.99 1.37
CA ALA A 101 1.71 2.63 1.75
C ALA A 101 0.82 2.13 2.88
N PRO A 102 0.69 0.81 3.06
CA PRO A 102 0.02 0.26 4.22
C PRO A 102 0.84 0.53 5.50
N LEU A 103 0.14 0.83 6.60
CA LEU A 103 0.77 1.15 7.90
C LEU A 103 0.49 0.04 8.93
N PRO A 104 1.43 -0.24 9.85
CA PRO A 104 1.26 -1.28 10.85
C PRO A 104 0.49 -0.73 12.06
N GLY A 105 -0.18 -1.60 12.81
CA GLY A 105 -0.80 -1.24 14.08
C GLY A 105 -1.95 -0.23 13.96
N LEU A 106 -2.57 -0.12 12.78
CA LEU A 106 -3.75 0.71 12.61
C LEU A 106 -4.88 0.15 13.48
N SER A 107 -5.38 0.98 14.39
CA SER A 107 -6.60 0.67 15.11
C SER A 107 -7.81 1.00 14.24
N GLU A 108 -8.93 0.30 14.45
CA GLU A 108 -10.21 0.65 13.82
C GLU A 108 -10.76 2.02 14.28
N ARG A 109 -10.09 2.69 15.21
CA ARG A 109 -10.44 4.04 15.65
C ARG A 109 -10.05 5.06 14.59
N ARG A 110 -10.86 6.11 14.50
CA ARG A 110 -10.62 7.24 13.59
C ARG A 110 -9.23 7.83 13.83
N ALA A 111 -8.46 7.95 12.76
CA ALA A 111 -7.14 8.57 12.77
C ALA A 111 -7.21 10.00 13.32
N ARG A 112 -6.16 10.42 14.04
CA ARG A 112 -6.04 11.81 14.48
C ARG A 112 -5.92 12.72 13.25
N SER A 113 -6.68 13.82 13.22
CA SER A 113 -6.55 14.80 12.12
C SER A 113 -5.11 15.30 12.01
N GLY A 114 -4.57 15.33 10.80
CA GLY A 114 -3.18 15.73 10.53
C GLY A 114 -2.13 14.65 10.84
N SER A 115 -2.53 13.44 11.24
CA SER A 115 -1.60 12.32 11.41
C SER A 115 -1.20 11.68 10.09
N LEU A 116 -0.10 10.93 10.12
CA LEU A 116 0.35 10.12 8.99
C LEU A 116 -0.75 9.13 8.54
N GLN A 117 -1.42 8.46 9.48
CA GLN A 117 -2.54 7.57 9.16
C GLN A 117 -3.64 8.29 8.39
N ALA A 118 -4.08 9.47 8.86
CA ALA A 118 -5.14 10.23 8.19
C ALA A 118 -4.74 10.67 6.78
N MET A 119 -3.47 11.00 6.56
CA MET A 119 -2.95 11.34 5.23
C MET A 119 -2.95 10.13 4.29
N MET A 120 -2.47 8.98 4.76
CA MET A 120 -2.43 7.75 3.96
C MET A 120 -3.82 7.23 3.63
N GLU A 121 -4.74 7.25 4.59
CA GLU A 121 -6.14 6.87 4.40
C GLU A 121 -6.80 7.73 3.33
N ARG A 122 -6.62 9.06 3.38
CA ARG A 122 -7.13 9.98 2.35
C ARG A 122 -6.57 9.66 0.96
N ARG A 123 -5.27 9.33 0.86
CA ARG A 123 -4.63 8.97 -0.42
C ARG A 123 -5.15 7.64 -0.96
N TYR A 124 -5.32 6.64 -0.08
CA TYR A 124 -5.93 5.37 -0.43
C TYR A 124 -7.38 5.53 -0.94
N GLU A 125 -8.19 6.35 -0.27
CA GLU A 125 -9.57 6.63 -0.73
C GLU A 125 -9.60 7.35 -2.08
N ALA A 126 -8.69 8.31 -2.29
CA ALA A 126 -8.53 8.99 -3.57
C ALA A 126 -8.14 7.99 -4.67
N TYR A 127 -7.18 7.11 -4.41
CA TYR A 127 -6.81 6.03 -5.32
C TYR A 127 -8.01 5.14 -5.64
N ARG A 128 -8.72 4.64 -4.63
CA ARG A 128 -9.92 3.81 -4.81
C ARG A 128 -10.95 4.48 -5.70
N THR A 129 -11.23 5.76 -5.46
CA THR A 129 -12.30 6.51 -6.17
C THR A 129 -11.93 6.92 -7.59
N HIS A 130 -10.66 7.25 -7.84
CA HIS A 130 -10.21 7.75 -9.14
C HIS A 130 -9.68 6.65 -10.05
N VAL A 131 -9.15 5.58 -9.48
CA VAL A 131 -8.42 4.54 -10.21
C VAL A 131 -9.24 3.27 -10.35
N VAL A 132 -10.01 2.89 -9.31
CA VAL A 132 -10.90 1.72 -9.34
C VAL A 132 -12.32 2.21 -9.66
N LYS A 133 -12.61 2.43 -10.94
CA LYS A 133 -13.96 2.75 -11.46
C LYS A 133 -14.45 1.65 -12.38
#